data_AF-A0A2W6DY14-F1
#
_entry.id   AF-A0A2W6DY14-F1
#
_cell.length_a   1.000
_cell.length_b   1.000
_cell.length_c   1.000
_cell.angle_alpha   90.00
_cell.angle_beta   90.00
_cell.angle_gamma   90.00
#
_symmetry.space_group_name_H-M   'P 1'
#
loop_
_entity.id
_entity.type
_entity.pdbx_description
1 polymer ?
#
loop_
_entity_poly.entity_id
_entity_poly.type
_entity_poly.pdbx_seq_one_letter_code
_entity_poly.pdbx_strand_id
1 'polypeptide(L)'
;MPPGLALPRTLTAGLLLLDALGLLATDVEAVAGELDREAERDHVAHESLVNPAKSLALRLTGRTPLLWGTDPVATAVAGHCAGALAAHAGVVAHAAGFHEAAALPVLRREAIRGSAEVDLFSDPFRDSLRDPDEDPLEDVPPYGAMPAVRPVLLGVLADTDTGNEPERAAALDALPGADVVTVDEELMVRQGDPGAAASAAAVLALRFDFAALYLGLSRGVLGRPGWIGRAAQVNE
;
A
#
# COMPACT_ATOMS: atom_id res chain seq x y z
N MET A 1 1.04 -19.41 14.48
CA MET A 1 0.71 -18.18 13.72
C MET A 1 0.50 -18.58 12.28
N PRO A 2 -0.60 -18.14 11.63
CA PRO A 2 -0.75 -18.31 10.19
C PRO A 2 0.46 -17.68 9.47
N PRO A 3 0.93 -18.24 8.34
CA PRO A 3 2.14 -17.79 7.64
C PRO A 3 2.06 -16.37 7.02
N GLY A 4 1.10 -15.53 7.38
CA GLY A 4 0.93 -14.17 6.84
C GLY A 4 0.89 -13.03 7.86
N LEU A 5 1.10 -13.29 9.15
CA LEU A 5 1.17 -12.27 10.23
C LEU A 5 2.51 -12.34 10.99
N ALA A 6 3.59 -12.61 10.26
CA ALA A 6 4.93 -12.70 10.84
C ALA A 6 5.56 -11.33 11.10
N LEU A 7 4.98 -10.24 10.58
CA LEU A 7 5.55 -8.90 10.60
C LEU A 7 6.05 -8.48 12.00
N PRO A 8 5.25 -8.57 13.09
CA PRO A 8 5.71 -8.11 14.39
C PRO A 8 6.96 -8.87 14.84
N ARG A 9 7.00 -10.20 14.62
CA ARG A 9 8.15 -11.02 14.98
C ARG A 9 9.39 -10.64 14.15
N THR A 10 9.26 -10.56 12.83
CA THR A 10 10.39 -10.26 11.94
C THR A 10 10.90 -8.84 12.14
N LEU A 11 9.98 -7.89 12.36
CA LEU A 11 10.31 -6.50 12.64
C LEU A 11 11.06 -6.39 13.97
N THR A 12 10.51 -6.92 15.08
CA THR A 12 11.17 -6.86 16.39
C THR A 12 12.56 -7.50 16.34
N ALA A 13 12.69 -8.68 15.72
CA ALA A 13 13.99 -9.34 15.59
C ALA A 13 14.99 -8.50 14.76
N GLY A 14 14.54 -7.87 13.67
CA GLY A 14 15.35 -6.99 12.84
C GLY A 14 15.79 -5.73 13.58
N LEU A 15 14.87 -5.05 14.27
CA LEU A 15 15.16 -3.84 15.04
C LEU A 15 16.18 -4.13 16.16
N LEU A 16 15.96 -5.19 16.93
CA LEU A 16 16.90 -5.60 18.00
C LEU A 16 18.29 -5.96 17.45
N LEU A 17 18.36 -6.59 16.27
CA LEU A 17 19.63 -6.90 15.62
C LEU A 17 20.35 -5.63 15.17
N LEU A 18 19.65 -4.69 14.53
CA LEU A 18 20.25 -3.44 14.06
C LEU A 18 20.71 -2.55 15.22
N ASP A 19 19.95 -2.50 16.31
CA ASP A 19 20.32 -1.80 17.53
C ASP A 19 21.54 -2.43 18.20
N ALA A 20 21.58 -3.77 18.33
CA ALA A 20 22.73 -4.49 18.87
C ALA A 20 24.02 -4.31 18.03
N LEU A 21 23.88 -4.07 16.72
CA LEU A 21 25.00 -3.76 15.82
C LEU A 21 25.36 -2.26 15.80
N GLY A 22 24.59 -1.41 16.49
CA GLY A 22 24.76 0.05 16.48
C GLY A 22 24.47 0.70 15.13
N LEU A 23 23.67 0.03 14.28
CA LEU A 23 23.31 0.52 12.94
C LEU A 23 22.02 1.34 12.94
N LEU A 24 21.17 1.16 13.95
CA LEU A 24 19.92 1.90 14.11
C LEU A 24 19.62 2.06 15.60
N ALA A 25 19.47 3.30 16.07
CA ALA A 25 18.94 3.55 17.41
C ALA A 25 17.41 3.41 17.36
N THR A 26 16.86 2.49 18.16
CA THR A 26 15.41 2.23 18.15
C THR A 26 14.86 1.97 19.54
N ASP A 27 13.78 2.66 19.90
CA ASP A 27 12.97 2.32 21.07
C ASP A 27 11.85 1.35 20.65
N VAL A 28 12.04 0.06 20.95
CA VAL A 28 11.09 -0.99 20.58
C VAL A 28 9.75 -0.84 21.34
N GLU A 29 9.77 -0.29 22.55
CA GLU A 29 8.55 -0.05 23.34
C GLU A 29 7.73 1.08 22.72
N ALA A 30 8.41 2.14 22.25
CA ALA A 30 7.74 3.22 21.52
C ALA A 30 7.10 2.70 20.22
N VAL A 31 7.83 1.88 19.43
CA VAL A 31 7.28 1.26 18.21
C VAL A 31 6.07 0.37 18.53
N ALA A 32 6.14 -0.43 19.60
CA ALA A 32 5.02 -1.26 20.04
C ALA A 32 3.79 -0.40 20.41
N GLY A 33 4.00 0.69 21.14
CA GLY A 33 2.93 1.63 21.47
C GLY A 33 2.29 2.30 20.25
N GLU A 34 3.08 2.62 19.21
CA GLU A 34 2.55 3.13 17.93
C GLU A 34 1.71 2.07 17.21
N LEU A 35 2.17 0.82 17.18
CA LEU A 35 1.44 -0.30 16.57
C LEU A 35 0.13 -0.60 17.29
N ASP A 36 0.13 -0.58 18.63
CA ASP A 36 -1.10 -0.80 19.42
C ASP A 36 -2.13 0.30 19.15
N ARG A 37 -1.68 1.56 19.08
CA ARG A 37 -2.56 2.70 18.76
C ARG A 37 -3.12 2.61 17.35
N GLU A 38 -2.32 2.19 16.38
CA GLU A 38 -2.81 1.97 15.02
C GLU A 38 -3.81 0.80 14.96
N ALA A 39 -3.52 -0.31 15.64
CA ALA A 39 -4.42 -1.46 15.70
C ALA A 39 -5.78 -1.10 16.34
N GLU A 40 -5.79 -0.22 17.35
CA GLU A 40 -7.01 0.30 17.94
C GLU A 40 -7.79 1.16 16.94
N ARG A 41 -7.15 2.08 16.20
CA ARG A 41 -7.81 2.87 15.14
C ARG A 41 -8.38 1.99 14.05
N ASP A 42 -7.63 0.98 13.64
CA ASP A 42 -8.01 0.04 12.58
C ASP A 42 -8.97 -1.04 13.04
N HIS A 43 -9.47 -0.99 14.28
CA HIS A 43 -10.37 -1.99 14.83
C HIS A 43 -11.67 -2.17 14.00
N VAL A 44 -12.13 -3.42 13.88
CA VAL A 44 -13.25 -3.81 13.00
C VAL A 44 -14.58 -3.13 13.34
N ALA A 45 -14.77 -2.72 14.60
CA ALA A 45 -15.98 -2.02 15.03
C ALA A 45 -16.07 -0.57 14.52
N HIS A 46 -14.95 0.03 14.12
CA HIS A 46 -14.90 1.42 13.66
C HIS A 46 -15.42 1.56 12.24
N GLU A 47 -16.19 2.62 11.98
CA GLU A 47 -16.67 2.97 10.64
C GLU A 47 -15.50 3.40 9.74
N SER A 48 -15.67 3.32 8.41
CA SER A 48 -14.59 3.63 7.47
C SER A 48 -14.07 5.08 7.57
N LEU A 49 -14.90 6.04 7.98
CA LEU A 49 -14.52 7.44 8.13
C LEU A 49 -13.43 7.66 9.20
N VAL A 50 -13.37 6.79 10.20
CA VAL A 50 -12.43 6.89 11.33
C VAL A 50 -11.42 5.73 11.36
N ASN A 51 -11.58 4.76 10.46
CA ASN A 51 -10.70 3.60 10.31
C ASN A 51 -9.87 3.74 9.03
N PRO A 52 -8.58 4.13 9.14
CA PRO A 52 -7.74 4.40 7.97
C PRO A 52 -7.52 3.17 7.10
N ALA A 53 -7.38 1.96 7.67
CA ALA A 53 -7.26 0.73 6.89
C ALA A 53 -8.52 0.39 6.08
N LYS A 54 -9.73 0.58 6.62
CA LYS A 54 -10.98 0.38 5.86
C LYS A 54 -11.11 1.40 4.74
N SER A 55 -10.82 2.67 5.03
CA SER A 55 -10.79 3.72 4.00
C SER A 55 -9.80 3.39 2.88
N LEU A 56 -8.61 2.90 3.23
CA LEU A 56 -7.62 2.43 2.25
C LEU A 56 -8.15 1.23 1.44
N ALA A 57 -8.72 0.21 2.07
CA ALA A 57 -9.27 -0.95 1.39
C ALA A 57 -10.36 -0.58 0.37
N LEU A 58 -11.22 0.39 0.70
CA LEU A 58 -12.23 0.91 -0.22
C LEU A 58 -11.62 1.56 -1.47
N ARG A 59 -10.55 2.35 -1.31
CA ARG A 59 -9.84 2.96 -2.46
C ARG A 59 -9.15 1.94 -3.36
N LEU A 60 -8.69 0.81 -2.80
CA LEU A 60 -8.07 -0.27 -3.55
C LEU A 60 -9.07 -1.26 -4.18
N THR A 61 -10.36 -1.16 -3.84
CA THR A 61 -11.37 -2.12 -4.29
C THR A 61 -11.55 -2.07 -5.80
N GLY A 62 -11.38 -3.21 -6.46
CA GLY A 62 -11.56 -3.35 -7.91
C GLY A 62 -10.44 -2.73 -8.75
N ARG A 63 -9.33 -2.31 -8.13
CA ARG A 63 -8.18 -1.70 -8.79
C ARG A 63 -6.91 -2.54 -8.60
N THR A 64 -5.94 -2.39 -9.51
CA THR A 64 -4.58 -2.95 -9.37
C THR A 64 -3.68 -1.89 -8.71
N PRO A 65 -3.23 -2.08 -7.45
CA PRO A 65 -2.41 -1.09 -6.77
C PRO A 65 -1.00 -1.00 -7.35
N LEU A 66 -0.50 0.22 -7.55
CA LEU A 66 0.91 0.52 -7.85
C LEU A 66 1.49 1.22 -6.63
N LEU A 67 2.16 0.47 -5.76
CA LEU A 67 2.67 0.94 -4.47
C LEU A 67 4.11 1.46 -4.65
N TRP A 68 4.29 2.77 -4.71
CA TRP A 68 5.59 3.38 -5.00
C TRP A 68 6.13 4.14 -3.80
N GLY A 69 7.29 3.71 -3.29
CA GLY A 69 7.97 4.36 -2.17
C GLY A 69 8.74 5.59 -2.62
N THR A 70 8.63 6.71 -1.89
CA THR A 70 9.39 7.94 -2.16
C THR A 70 10.77 7.97 -1.51
N ASP A 71 11.12 6.90 -0.80
CA ASP A 71 12.42 6.70 -0.14
C ASP A 71 12.70 5.19 -0.02
N PRO A 72 13.94 4.76 0.32
CA PRO A 72 14.28 3.35 0.42
C PRO A 72 13.47 2.56 1.46
N VAL A 73 13.11 3.19 2.60
CA VAL A 73 12.33 2.53 3.65
C VAL A 73 10.89 2.37 3.20
N ALA A 74 10.28 3.41 2.63
CA ALA A 74 8.96 3.33 2.03
C ALA A 74 8.90 2.32 0.88
N THR A 75 9.98 2.17 0.11
CA THR A 75 10.07 1.15 -0.95
C THR A 75 10.04 -0.28 -0.37
N ALA A 76 10.75 -0.52 0.73
CA ALA A 76 10.70 -1.80 1.43
C ALA A 76 9.29 -2.07 2.01
N VAL A 77 8.65 -1.05 2.60
CA VAL A 77 7.26 -1.12 3.06
C VAL A 77 6.32 -1.44 1.90
N ALA A 78 6.48 -0.80 0.74
CA ALA A 78 5.67 -1.09 -0.46
C ALA A 78 5.74 -2.56 -0.87
N GLY A 79 6.94 -3.14 -0.85
CA GLY A 79 7.14 -4.57 -1.13
C GLY A 79 6.42 -5.48 -0.13
N HIS A 80 6.48 -5.14 1.17
CA HIS A 80 5.71 -5.84 2.20
C HIS A 80 4.20 -5.72 1.95
N CYS A 81 3.68 -4.52 1.71
CA CYS A 81 2.27 -4.25 1.46
C CYS A 81 1.74 -5.02 0.25
N ALA A 82 2.51 -5.10 -0.84
CA ALA A 82 2.16 -5.92 -2.00
C ALA A 82 2.07 -7.41 -1.66
N GLY A 83 3.00 -7.90 -0.82
CA GLY A 83 2.95 -9.26 -0.28
C GLY A 83 1.71 -9.51 0.57
N ALA A 84 1.33 -8.58 1.46
CA ALA A 84 0.15 -8.68 2.30
C ALA A 84 -1.16 -8.71 1.47
N LEU A 85 -1.28 -7.83 0.47
CA LEU A 85 -2.41 -7.81 -0.48
C LEU A 85 -2.53 -9.13 -1.25
N ALA A 86 -1.41 -9.68 -1.71
CA ALA A 86 -1.41 -10.96 -2.40
C ALA A 86 -1.80 -12.11 -1.47
N ALA A 87 -1.24 -12.15 -0.26
CA ALA A 87 -1.47 -13.22 0.72
C ALA A 87 -2.90 -13.26 1.26
N HIS A 88 -3.48 -12.08 1.54
CA HIS A 88 -4.74 -11.98 2.29
C HIS A 88 -5.93 -11.56 1.44
N ALA A 89 -5.73 -10.79 0.37
CA ALA A 89 -6.81 -10.35 -0.53
C ALA A 89 -6.80 -11.05 -1.89
N GLY A 90 -5.74 -11.78 -2.22
CA GLY A 90 -5.51 -12.31 -3.56
C GLY A 90 -5.39 -11.20 -4.61
N VAL A 91 -4.90 -10.02 -4.20
CA VAL A 91 -4.75 -8.85 -5.06
C VAL A 91 -3.28 -8.71 -5.44
N VAL A 92 -3.02 -8.72 -6.75
CA VAL A 92 -1.69 -8.43 -7.28
C VAL A 92 -1.47 -6.93 -7.25
N ALA A 93 -0.32 -6.53 -6.71
CA ALA A 93 0.15 -5.15 -6.72
C ALA A 93 1.59 -5.11 -7.25
N HIS A 94 1.94 -4.02 -7.92
CA HIS A 94 3.33 -3.75 -8.27
C HIS A 94 3.93 -2.83 -7.20
N ALA A 95 5.09 -3.17 -6.67
CA ALA A 95 5.81 -2.39 -5.68
C ALA A 95 7.23 -2.08 -6.16
N ALA A 96 7.65 -0.83 -6.03
CA ALA A 96 8.97 -0.34 -6.45
C ALA A 96 9.28 1.00 -5.76
N GLY A 97 10.53 1.45 -5.87
CA GLY A 97 10.86 2.85 -5.57
C GLY A 97 10.31 3.77 -6.65
N PHE A 98 9.95 5.00 -6.30
CA PHE A 98 9.35 5.95 -7.25
C PHE A 98 10.24 6.17 -8.48
N HIS A 99 11.55 6.36 -8.29
CA HIS A 99 12.49 6.55 -9.41
C HIS A 99 12.62 5.31 -10.31
N GLU A 100 12.59 4.10 -9.73
CA GLU A 100 12.61 2.86 -10.47
C GLU A 100 11.32 2.71 -11.30
N ALA A 101 10.17 2.95 -10.68
CA ALA A 101 8.88 2.92 -11.36
C ALA A 101 8.75 3.99 -12.46
N ALA A 102 9.30 5.18 -12.22
CA ALA A 102 9.33 6.27 -13.20
C ALA A 102 10.13 5.91 -14.47
N ALA A 103 11.06 4.95 -14.37
CA ALA A 103 11.82 4.41 -15.48
C ALA A 103 11.05 3.35 -16.31
N LEU A 104 9.85 2.95 -15.87
CA LEU A 104 8.98 1.99 -16.56
C LEU A 104 7.91 2.74 -17.38
N PRO A 105 8.14 3.04 -18.67
CA PRO A 105 7.34 4.03 -19.41
C PRO A 105 5.87 3.65 -19.56
N VAL A 106 5.59 2.36 -19.80
CA VAL A 106 4.20 1.86 -19.95
C VAL A 106 3.47 1.94 -18.61
N LEU A 107 4.12 1.49 -17.53
CA LEU A 107 3.51 1.49 -16.21
C LEU A 107 3.27 2.92 -15.70
N ARG A 108 4.21 3.82 -15.94
CA ARG A 108 4.06 5.25 -15.62
C ARG A 108 2.88 5.88 -16.36
N ARG A 109 2.70 5.56 -17.65
CA ARG A 109 1.57 6.06 -18.44
C ARG A 109 0.23 5.57 -17.86
N GLU A 110 0.16 4.29 -17.50
CA GLU A 110 -1.04 3.73 -16.88
C GLU A 110 -1.29 4.34 -15.50
N ALA A 111 -0.25 4.56 -14.68
CA ALA A 111 -0.37 5.26 -13.40
C ALA A 111 -0.95 6.67 -13.57
N ILE A 112 -0.47 7.45 -14.55
CA ILE A 112 -1.00 8.79 -14.86
C ILE A 112 -2.48 8.69 -15.28
N ARG A 113 -2.84 7.72 -16.13
CA ARG A 113 -4.24 7.50 -16.54
C ARG A 113 -5.14 7.12 -15.37
N GLY A 114 -4.70 6.17 -14.53
CA GLY A 114 -5.43 5.75 -13.33
C GLY A 114 -5.56 6.88 -12.30
N SER A 115 -4.61 7.81 -12.27
CA SER A 115 -4.69 9.02 -11.44
C SER A 115 -5.72 10.03 -11.97
N ALA A 116 -5.96 10.06 -13.28
CA ALA A 116 -6.90 10.98 -13.93
C ALA A 116 -8.36 10.55 -13.79
N GLU A 117 -8.67 9.27 -13.52
CA GLU A 117 -10.04 8.83 -13.22
C GLU A 117 -10.63 9.45 -11.93
N VAL A 118 -9.79 10.07 -11.08
CA VAL A 118 -10.22 10.84 -9.90
C VAL A 118 -10.57 12.30 -10.26
N ASP A 119 -10.26 12.73 -11.49
CA ASP A 119 -10.64 14.06 -11.97
C ASP A 119 -12.16 14.12 -12.17
N LEU A 120 -12.84 14.72 -11.19
CA LEU A 120 -14.29 14.94 -11.14
C LEU A 120 -14.84 15.70 -12.38
N PHE A 121 -13.94 16.25 -13.21
CA PHE A 121 -14.22 17.00 -14.42
C PHE A 121 -13.74 16.31 -15.71
N SER A 122 -13.23 15.08 -15.64
CA SER A 122 -12.94 14.30 -16.85
C SER A 122 -14.25 13.93 -17.55
N ASP A 123 -14.44 14.50 -18.74
CA ASP A 123 -15.64 14.35 -19.56
C ASP A 123 -15.87 12.87 -19.95
N PRO A 124 -16.94 12.21 -19.44
CA PRO A 124 -17.31 10.84 -19.81
C PRO A 124 -17.59 10.67 -21.31
N PHE A 125 -17.83 11.77 -22.02
CA PHE A 125 -18.13 11.79 -23.44
C PHE A 125 -16.88 11.87 -24.33
N ARG A 126 -15.67 11.91 -23.76
CA ARG A 126 -14.44 11.94 -24.56
C ARG A 126 -14.23 10.65 -25.39
N ASP A 127 -14.75 9.52 -24.91
CA ASP A 127 -14.82 8.27 -25.69
C ASP A 127 -16.02 8.24 -26.66
N SER A 128 -17.01 9.11 -26.48
CA SER A 128 -18.22 9.19 -27.32
C SER A 128 -18.10 10.11 -28.55
N LEU A 129 -16.97 10.81 -28.70
CA LEU A 129 -16.61 11.52 -29.94
C LEU A 129 -15.86 10.63 -30.94
N ARG A 130 -15.85 9.32 -30.69
CA ARG A 130 -15.45 8.33 -31.67
C ARG A 130 -16.45 8.34 -32.83
N ASP A 131 -15.92 8.31 -34.05
CA ASP A 131 -16.71 8.41 -35.27
C ASP A 131 -17.80 7.30 -35.29
N PRO A 132 -19.10 7.63 -35.45
CA PRO A 132 -20.18 6.63 -35.46
C PRO A 132 -20.09 5.59 -36.59
N ASP A 133 -19.13 5.72 -37.51
CA ASP A 133 -18.82 4.73 -38.53
C ASP A 133 -17.82 3.63 -38.07
N GLU A 134 -17.36 3.65 -36.82
CA GLU A 134 -16.61 2.53 -36.22
C GLU A 134 -17.56 1.43 -35.69
N ASP A 135 -17.30 0.17 -36.10
CA ASP A 135 -18.16 -1.01 -35.91
C ASP A 135 -18.76 -1.16 -34.49
N PRO A 136 -20.07 -1.47 -34.36
CA PRO A 136 -20.78 -1.57 -33.07
C PRO A 136 -20.48 -2.85 -32.26
N LEU A 137 -19.31 -3.47 -32.46
CA LEU A 137 -18.86 -4.68 -31.76
C LEU A 137 -17.95 -4.40 -30.56
N GLU A 138 -17.72 -3.14 -30.19
CA GLU A 138 -16.71 -2.73 -29.20
C GLU A 138 -17.26 -2.33 -27.81
N ASP A 139 -18.42 -2.86 -27.39
CA ASP A 139 -18.75 -2.95 -25.95
C ASP A 139 -18.03 -4.12 -25.26
N VAL A 140 -17.20 -4.85 -26.00
CA VAL A 140 -16.17 -5.73 -25.45
C VAL A 140 -15.02 -4.81 -25.01
N PRO A 141 -14.63 -4.78 -23.71
CA PRO A 141 -13.38 -4.12 -23.33
C PRO A 141 -12.30 -4.65 -24.28
N PRO A 142 -11.50 -3.78 -24.92
CA PRO A 142 -10.55 -4.21 -25.94
C PRO A 142 -9.76 -5.37 -25.38
N TYR A 143 -9.65 -6.47 -26.12
CA TYR A 143 -8.89 -7.65 -25.70
C TYR A 143 -7.52 -7.17 -25.19
N GLY A 144 -7.30 -7.23 -23.86
CA GLY A 144 -6.11 -6.68 -23.22
C GLY A 144 -6.26 -5.35 -22.46
N ALA A 145 -7.48 -4.86 -22.19
CA ALA A 145 -7.69 -3.75 -21.26
C ALA A 145 -7.14 -4.13 -19.88
N MET A 146 -6.09 -3.43 -19.45
CA MET A 146 -5.50 -3.62 -18.13
C MET A 146 -6.57 -3.36 -17.05
N PRO A 147 -6.59 -4.12 -15.95
CA PRO A 147 -7.43 -3.76 -14.82
C PRO A 147 -7.03 -2.37 -14.34
N ALA A 148 -8.02 -1.51 -14.07
CA ALA A 148 -7.76 -0.12 -13.75
C ALA A 148 -6.76 0.01 -12.59
N VAL A 149 -5.65 0.69 -12.86
CA VAL A 149 -4.54 0.82 -11.91
C VAL A 149 -4.79 1.96 -10.93
N ARG A 150 -4.31 1.81 -9.70
CA ARG A 150 -4.38 2.83 -8.65
C ARG A 150 -2.97 3.15 -8.15
N PRO A 151 -2.38 4.30 -8.54
CA PRO A 151 -1.10 4.71 -7.98
C PRO A 151 -1.26 5.12 -6.51
N VAL A 152 -0.37 4.60 -5.67
CA VAL A 152 -0.28 4.89 -4.24
C VAL A 152 1.16 5.25 -3.91
N LEU A 153 1.39 6.48 -3.48
CA LEU A 153 2.68 6.97 -3.03
C LEU A 153 2.81 6.74 -1.52
N LEU A 154 3.84 5.99 -1.15
CA LEU A 154 4.20 5.70 0.24
C LEU A 154 5.38 6.58 0.62
N GLY A 155 5.27 7.27 1.73
CA GLY A 155 6.38 8.02 2.32
C GLY A 155 6.59 7.59 3.76
N VAL A 156 7.84 7.30 4.11
CA VAL A 156 8.25 7.12 5.51
C VAL A 156 8.99 8.37 5.92
N LEU A 157 8.74 8.81 7.15
CA LEU A 157 9.28 10.02 7.72
C LEU A 157 10.74 10.28 7.33
N ALA A 158 10.99 11.46 6.77
CA ALA A 158 12.33 11.96 6.55
C ALA A 158 12.97 12.26 7.90
N ASP A 159 14.11 11.62 8.18
CA ASP A 159 15.09 12.22 9.06
C ASP A 159 15.38 13.63 8.50
N THR A 160 15.29 14.67 9.33
CA THR A 160 15.33 16.07 8.88
C THR A 160 16.60 16.42 8.08
N ASP A 161 17.66 15.61 8.23
CA ASP A 161 18.91 15.74 7.49
C ASP A 161 18.94 15.05 6.12
N THR A 162 17.98 14.15 5.80
CA THR A 162 18.05 13.30 4.59
C THR A 162 17.40 13.92 3.35
N GLY A 163 16.52 14.93 3.49
CA GLY A 163 16.05 15.71 2.35
C GLY A 163 15.12 14.97 1.37
N ASN A 164 14.26 14.07 1.84
CA ASN A 164 13.33 13.32 0.98
C ASN A 164 12.06 14.12 0.58
N GLU A 165 11.84 15.29 1.20
CA GLU A 165 10.72 16.17 0.89
C GLU A 165 10.69 16.66 -0.58
N PRO A 166 11.81 17.11 -1.20
CA PRO A 166 11.84 17.41 -2.63
C PRO A 166 11.55 16.18 -3.51
N GLU A 167 11.97 14.98 -3.12
CA GLU A 167 11.69 13.75 -3.87
C GLU A 167 10.20 13.40 -3.83
N ARG A 168 9.58 13.51 -2.65
CA ARG A 168 8.13 13.36 -2.48
C ARG A 168 7.34 14.41 -3.25
N ALA A 169 7.79 15.67 -3.24
CA ALA A 169 7.17 16.74 -4.03
C ALA A 169 7.25 16.45 -5.54
N ALA A 170 8.40 15.97 -6.02
CA ALA A 170 8.56 15.56 -7.42
C ALA A 170 7.68 14.36 -7.79
N ALA A 171 7.52 13.40 -6.87
CA ALA A 171 6.62 12.26 -7.07
C ALA A 171 5.14 12.68 -7.18
N LEU A 172 4.73 13.62 -6.35
CA LEU A 172 3.40 14.23 -6.38
C LEU A 172 3.14 15.02 -7.65
N ASP A 173 4.11 15.83 -8.10
CA ASP A 173 4.01 16.56 -9.37
C ASP A 173 3.87 15.61 -10.57
N ALA A 174 4.59 14.48 -10.54
CA ALA A 174 4.53 13.47 -11.58
C ALA A 174 3.21 12.66 -11.58
N LEU A 175 2.51 12.57 -10.44
CA LEU A 175 1.29 11.79 -10.25
C LEU A 175 0.27 12.54 -9.37
N PRO A 176 -0.33 13.63 -9.88
CA PRO A 176 -1.16 14.53 -9.08
C PRO A 176 -2.43 13.87 -8.49
N GLY A 177 -2.90 12.75 -9.07
CA GLY A 177 -4.04 11.98 -8.56
C GLY A 177 -3.66 10.69 -7.82
N ALA A 178 -2.39 10.51 -7.43
CA ALA A 178 -2.00 9.36 -6.63
C ALA A 178 -2.51 9.47 -5.20
N ASP A 179 -2.90 8.33 -4.62
CA ASP A 179 -3.19 8.27 -3.19
C ASP A 179 -1.88 8.39 -2.42
N VAL A 180 -1.74 9.45 -1.63
CA VAL A 180 -0.59 9.60 -0.74
C VAL A 180 -0.93 8.97 0.61
N VAL A 181 -0.11 8.03 1.06
CA VAL A 181 -0.31 7.35 2.34
C VAL A 181 0.95 7.52 3.19
N THR A 182 0.82 8.37 4.20
CA THR A 182 1.83 8.61 5.24
C THR A 182 1.18 8.68 6.61
N VAL A 183 2.00 8.59 7.65
CA VAL A 183 1.53 8.51 9.06
C VAL A 183 2.16 9.58 9.95
N ASP A 184 3.01 10.44 9.38
CA ASP A 184 3.89 11.36 10.11
C ASP A 184 3.14 12.26 11.11
N GLU A 185 1.94 12.70 10.75
CA GLU A 185 1.09 13.57 11.58
C GLU A 185 0.29 12.80 12.64
N GLU A 186 0.21 11.48 12.54
CA GLU A 186 -0.61 10.61 13.39
C GLU A 186 0.21 9.90 14.48
N LEU A 187 1.53 9.91 14.37
CA LEU A 187 2.45 9.29 15.34
C LEU A 187 2.60 10.16 16.59
N MET A 188 2.79 9.52 17.74
CA MET A 188 3.13 10.22 18.98
C MET A 188 4.64 10.42 19.14
N VAL A 189 5.45 9.54 18.54
CA VAL A 189 6.90 9.70 18.43
C VAL A 189 7.23 10.92 17.57
N ARG A 190 8.13 11.79 18.04
CA ARG A 190 8.46 13.04 17.34
C ARG A 190 9.42 12.82 16.19
N GLN A 191 9.34 13.71 15.19
CA GLN A 191 10.32 13.75 14.11
C GLN A 191 11.70 14.09 14.69
N GLY A 192 12.60 13.12 14.70
CA GLY A 192 13.95 13.20 15.31
C GLY A 192 14.15 12.29 16.53
N ASP A 193 13.09 11.70 17.09
CA ASP A 193 13.24 10.70 18.13
C ASP A 193 13.84 9.39 17.54
N PRO A 194 14.71 8.68 18.28
CA PRO A 194 15.23 7.39 17.86
C PRO A 194 14.11 6.42 17.49
N GLY A 195 14.13 5.88 16.28
CA GLY A 195 13.12 4.93 15.82
C GLY A 195 11.81 5.56 15.30
N ALA A 196 11.74 6.88 15.09
CA ALA A 196 10.58 7.51 14.46
C ALA A 196 10.28 6.94 13.05
N ALA A 197 11.31 6.79 12.21
CA ALA A 197 11.18 6.18 10.89
C ALA A 197 10.77 4.69 10.97
N ALA A 198 11.30 3.95 11.95
CA ALA A 198 10.91 2.56 12.20
C ALA A 198 9.44 2.46 12.62
N SER A 199 8.97 3.38 13.46
CA SER A 199 7.57 3.49 13.88
C SER A 199 6.67 3.80 12.68
N ALA A 200 7.03 4.80 11.87
CA ALA A 200 6.28 5.16 10.67
C ALA A 200 6.15 3.99 9.68
N ALA A 201 7.28 3.31 9.41
CA ALA A 201 7.30 2.14 8.54
C ALA A 201 6.44 0.99 9.09
N ALA A 202 6.51 0.72 10.40
CA ALA A 202 5.75 -0.33 11.06
C ALA A 202 4.24 -0.06 11.03
N VAL A 203 3.82 1.17 11.34
CA VAL A 203 2.42 1.61 11.30
C VAL A 203 1.87 1.54 9.87
N LEU A 204 2.62 2.02 8.87
CA LEU A 204 2.21 1.92 7.47
C LEU A 204 2.02 0.47 7.03
N ALA A 205 2.96 -0.40 7.38
CA ALA A 205 2.84 -1.83 7.05
C ALA A 205 1.61 -2.47 7.72
N LEU A 206 1.38 -2.19 9.01
CA LEU A 206 0.22 -2.70 9.75
C LEU A 206 -1.11 -2.21 9.14
N ARG A 207 -1.20 -0.94 8.75
CA ARG A 207 -2.38 -0.36 8.09
C ARG A 207 -2.71 -1.11 6.78
N PHE A 208 -1.69 -1.49 6.01
CA PHE A 208 -1.88 -2.29 4.80
C PHE A 208 -2.22 -3.76 5.09
N ASP A 209 -1.69 -4.35 6.16
CA ASP A 209 -2.10 -5.67 6.61
C ASP A 209 -3.61 -5.69 6.93
N PHE A 210 -4.11 -4.72 7.70
CA PHE A 210 -5.55 -4.58 7.96
C PHE A 210 -6.34 -4.30 6.68
N ALA A 211 -5.86 -3.41 5.81
CA ALA A 211 -6.54 -3.11 4.55
C ALA A 211 -6.64 -4.36 3.65
N ALA A 212 -5.59 -5.18 3.60
CA ALA A 212 -5.59 -6.45 2.88
C ALA A 212 -6.59 -7.45 3.48
N LEU A 213 -6.70 -7.53 4.81
CA LEU A 213 -7.71 -8.36 5.47
C LEU A 213 -9.14 -7.87 5.16
N TYR A 214 -9.40 -6.55 5.23
CA TYR A 214 -10.70 -5.99 4.90
C TYR A 214 -11.07 -6.22 3.43
N LEU A 215 -10.12 -6.08 2.52
CA LEU A 215 -10.30 -6.36 1.10
C LEU A 215 -10.52 -7.86 0.84
N GLY A 216 -9.79 -8.73 1.53
CA GLY A 216 -9.98 -10.18 1.44
C GLY A 216 -11.35 -10.64 1.95
N LEU A 217 -11.84 -10.04 3.04
CA LEU A 217 -13.17 -10.27 3.57
C LEU A 217 -14.27 -9.77 2.62
N SER A 218 -14.13 -8.56 2.06
CA SER A 218 -15.12 -8.00 1.12
C SER A 218 -15.23 -8.81 -0.18
N ARG A 219 -14.11 -9.40 -0.62
CA ARG A 219 -14.04 -10.28 -1.79
C ARG A 219 -14.47 -11.73 -1.48
N GLY A 220 -14.71 -12.06 -0.21
CA GLY A 220 -14.99 -13.44 0.21
C GLY A 220 -13.84 -14.42 -0.03
N VAL A 221 -12.61 -13.93 -0.13
CA VAL A 221 -11.39 -14.76 -0.23
C VAL A 221 -11.05 -15.34 1.14
N LEU A 222 -11.24 -14.53 2.19
CA LEU A 222 -11.12 -14.92 3.58
C LEU A 222 -12.50 -15.36 4.11
N GLY A 223 -12.56 -16.51 4.79
CA GLY A 223 -13.78 -17.01 5.44
C GLY A 223 -14.61 -18.05 4.65
N ARG A 224 -14.16 -18.50 3.46
CA ARG A 224 -14.81 -19.65 2.79
C ARG A 224 -14.46 -20.95 3.53
N PRO A 225 -15.43 -21.87 3.76
CA PRO A 225 -15.14 -23.19 4.29
C PRO A 225 -14.21 -23.93 3.32
N GLY A 226 -12.96 -24.15 3.74
CA GLY A 226 -11.90 -24.74 2.91
C GLY A 226 -10.52 -24.12 3.11
N TRP A 227 -10.41 -22.94 3.74
CA TRP A 227 -9.12 -22.29 4.05
C TRP A 227 -8.43 -22.86 5.30
N ILE A 228 -8.57 -24.17 5.53
CA ILE A 228 -7.66 -24.90 6.43
C ILE A 228 -6.53 -25.36 5.52
N GLY A 229 -5.35 -24.80 5.73
CA GLY A 229 -4.14 -25.17 5.01
C GLY A 229 -4.05 -26.68 4.88
N ARG A 230 -4.10 -27.17 3.64
CA ARG A 230 -3.85 -28.57 3.31
C ARG A 230 -2.35 -28.81 3.48
N ALA A 231 -1.90 -28.83 4.73
CA ALA A 231 -0.60 -29.35 5.10
C ALA A 231 -0.63 -30.84 4.75
N ALA A 232 0.21 -31.18 3.78
CA ALA A 232 0.55 -32.50 3.29
C ALA A 232 0.14 -33.67 4.21
N GLN A 233 -0.91 -34.41 3.81
CA GLN A 233 -0.89 -35.85 4.01
C GLN A 233 0.04 -36.44 2.95
N VAL A 234 1.31 -36.59 3.31
CA VAL A 234 2.19 -37.55 2.64
C VAL A 234 1.70 -38.92 3.09
N ASN A 235 1.20 -39.71 2.16
CA ASN A 235 0.82 -41.10 2.40
C ASN A 235 2.10 -41.91 2.70
N GLU A 236 2.05 -42.69 3.78
CA GLU A 236 2.92 -43.85 4.01
C GLU A 236 2.74 -44.92 2.92
#